data_AF-A0A936MFA6-F1
#
_entry.id   AF-A0A936MFA6-F1
#
_cell.length_a   1.000
_cell.length_b   1.000
_cell.length_c   1.000
_cell.angle_alpha   90.00
_cell.angle_beta   90.00
_cell.angle_gamma   90.00
#
_symmetry.space_group_name_H-M   'P 1'
#
loop_
_entity.id
_entity.type
_entity.pdbx_description
1 polymer ?
#
loop_
_entity_poly.entity_id
_entity_poly.type
_entity_poly.pdbx_seq_one_letter_code
_entity_poly.pdbx_strand_id
1 'polypeptide(L)'
;MPGRNVSRRLFVGVMGSGVIATPVVASIPIAPANAADHEAAELAMRSSISRLLHPLAPGARFANWTVAQIDPLVGGAVSVKIRSDEQHTFDLEIMARDTSALAQKPPAETAKFAVFVVNGGDGWAPTREEQGLAAMTLAKILAKNERDVDLPGLLTHAERLRRHADALLIPAPGSAG
;
A
#
# COMPACT_ATOMS: atom_id res chain seq x y z
N MET A 1 -27.81 3.38 15.56
CA MET A 1 -27.46 4.78 15.91
C MET A 1 -28.70 5.44 16.49
N PRO A 2 -28.59 6.13 17.63
CA PRO A 2 -28.02 7.49 17.73
C PRO A 2 -26.82 7.52 18.69
N GLY A 3 -25.75 8.28 18.50
CA GLY A 3 -25.72 9.73 18.27
C GLY A 3 -25.28 10.43 19.57
N ARG A 4 -24.06 10.18 20.07
CA ARG A 4 -23.55 10.81 21.30
C ARG A 4 -22.64 11.98 20.95
N ASN A 5 -23.26 13.15 20.83
CA ASN A 5 -22.55 14.44 20.75
C ASN A 5 -22.08 14.89 22.15
N VAL A 6 -20.76 15.07 22.24
CA VAL A 6 -19.95 16.07 22.96
C VAL A 6 -20.42 16.60 24.33
N SER A 7 -19.50 16.55 25.32
CA SER A 7 -19.39 17.62 26.30
C SER A 7 -17.94 17.75 26.79
N ARG A 8 -17.18 18.71 26.24
CA ARG A 8 -15.96 19.21 26.88
C ARG A 8 -16.32 20.52 27.56
N ARG A 9 -16.59 20.43 28.86
CA ARG A 9 -16.77 21.58 29.74
C ARG A 9 -15.40 22.20 29.98
N LEU A 10 -15.19 23.42 29.51
CA LEU A 10 -14.14 24.32 30.01
C LEU A 10 -14.80 25.68 30.23
N PHE A 11 -14.98 26.01 31.51
CA PHE A 11 -15.56 27.26 31.99
C PHE A 11 -14.72 27.69 33.19
N VAL A 12 -13.83 28.66 33.00
CA VAL A 12 -13.33 29.69 33.94
C VAL A 12 -12.58 30.68 33.03
N GLY A 13 -12.86 31.98 32.91
CA GLY A 13 -13.55 32.90 33.79
C GLY A 13 -12.54 33.85 34.47
N VAL A 14 -12.01 34.85 33.76
CA VAL A 14 -11.40 36.05 34.38
C VAL A 14 -11.83 37.29 33.59
N MET A 15 -12.53 38.17 34.30
CA MET A 15 -12.95 39.51 33.89
C MET A 15 -11.74 40.46 33.81
N GLY A 16 -11.62 41.21 32.72
CA GLY A 16 -10.69 42.32 32.59
C GLY A 16 -11.22 43.34 31.59
N SER A 17 -11.67 44.49 32.10
CA SER A 17 -12.15 45.64 31.33
C SER A 17 -11.03 46.27 30.51
N GLY A 18 -11.26 46.55 29.21
CA GLY A 18 -10.33 47.34 28.41
C GLY A 18 -10.66 47.44 26.91
N VAL A 19 -11.15 48.61 26.50
CA VAL A 19 -11.10 49.24 25.16
C VAL A 19 -11.60 48.44 23.95
N ILE A 20 -12.70 48.91 23.35
CA ILE A 20 -13.25 48.40 22.08
C ILE A 20 -12.32 48.85 20.93
N ALA A 21 -11.38 47.99 20.54
CA ALA A 21 -10.78 48.01 19.21
C ALA A 21 -11.37 46.81 18.47
N THR A 22 -12.21 47.05 17.45
CA THR A 22 -12.77 45.99 16.60
C THR A 22 -11.68 45.47 15.68
N PRO A 23 -11.14 44.25 15.86
CA PRO A 23 -10.36 43.65 14.79
C PRO A 23 -11.33 43.27 13.68
N VAL A 24 -11.12 43.83 12.49
CA VAL A 24 -11.67 43.26 11.26
C VAL A 24 -11.07 41.87 11.14
N VAL A 25 -11.82 40.85 11.55
CA VAL A 25 -11.46 39.46 11.30
C VAL A 25 -11.68 39.24 9.81
N ALA A 26 -10.64 39.48 9.01
CA ALA A 26 -10.57 38.95 7.67
C ALA A 26 -10.64 37.43 7.81
N SER A 27 -11.81 36.84 7.56
CA SER A 27 -11.96 35.41 7.39
C SER A 27 -11.19 35.05 6.12
N ILE A 28 -9.91 34.68 6.28
CA ILE A 28 -9.15 34.04 5.20
C ILE A 28 -9.90 32.73 4.95
N PRO A 29 -10.51 32.53 3.76
CA PRO A 29 -11.03 31.22 3.42
C PRO A 29 -9.82 30.28 3.39
N ILE A 30 -9.74 29.38 4.37
CA ILE A 30 -8.87 28.21 4.29
C ILE A 30 -9.52 27.35 3.20
N ALA A 31 -9.16 27.63 1.95
CA ALA A 31 -9.45 26.76 0.83
C ALA A 31 -8.89 25.36 1.17
N PRO A 32 -9.56 24.28 0.78
CA PRO A 32 -9.13 22.91 1.06
C PRO A 32 -7.93 22.56 0.18
N ALA A 33 -6.78 23.19 0.41
CA ALA A 33 -5.52 22.87 -0.26
C ALA A 33 -5.19 21.38 -0.09
N ASN A 34 -5.55 20.79 1.05
CA ASN A 34 -5.20 19.40 1.34
C ASN A 34 -5.95 18.37 0.48
N ALA A 35 -7.25 18.53 0.20
CA ALA A 35 -8.03 17.45 -0.43
C ALA A 35 -7.66 17.21 -1.89
N ALA A 36 -7.53 18.29 -2.68
CA ALA A 36 -7.15 18.20 -4.09
C ALA A 36 -5.71 17.72 -4.26
N ASP A 37 -4.80 18.15 -3.39
CA ASP A 37 -3.40 17.71 -3.40
C ASP A 37 -3.27 16.21 -3.06
N HIS A 38 -4.06 15.73 -2.09
CA HIS A 38 -4.14 14.31 -1.75
C HIS A 38 -4.64 13.45 -2.92
N GLU A 39 -5.70 13.89 -3.59
CA GLU A 39 -6.26 13.17 -4.75
C GLU A 39 -5.27 13.14 -5.93
N ALA A 40 -4.60 14.26 -6.21
CA ALA A 40 -3.57 14.34 -7.25
C ALA A 40 -2.38 13.40 -6.96
N ALA A 41 -1.93 13.35 -5.69
CA ALA A 41 -0.87 12.45 -5.27
C ALA A 41 -1.27 10.97 -5.41
N GLU A 42 -2.51 10.61 -5.04
CA GLU A 42 -3.03 9.25 -5.20
C GLU A 42 -3.12 8.84 -6.67
N LEU A 43 -3.60 9.73 -7.54
CA LEU A 43 -3.66 9.48 -8.99
C LEU A 43 -2.27 9.29 -9.60
N ALA A 44 -1.30 10.12 -9.20
CA ALA A 44 0.08 9.98 -9.62
C ALA A 44 0.68 8.64 -9.16
N MET A 45 0.39 8.22 -7.93
CA MET A 45 0.81 6.93 -7.40
C MET A 45 0.22 5.77 -8.20
N ARG A 46 -1.09 5.79 -8.46
CA ARG A 46 -1.77 4.76 -9.29
C ARG A 46 -1.17 4.68 -10.70
N SER A 47 -0.86 5.82 -11.30
CA SER A 47 -0.20 5.89 -12.61
C SER A 47 1.20 5.26 -12.59
N SER A 48 2.00 5.53 -11.54
CA SER A 48 3.31 4.89 -11.37
C SER A 48 3.20 3.38 -11.16
N ILE A 49 2.23 2.91 -10.35
CA ILE A 49 1.97 1.47 -10.17
C ILE A 49 1.59 0.82 -11.51
N SER A 50 0.71 1.45 -12.29
CA SER A 50 0.31 0.94 -13.60
C SER A 50 1.48 0.87 -14.58
N ARG A 51 2.38 1.87 -14.58
CA ARG A 51 3.60 1.85 -15.42
C ARG A 51 4.56 0.75 -14.99
N LEU A 52 4.73 0.55 -13.68
CA LEU A 52 5.59 -0.52 -13.17
C LEU A 52 5.07 -1.91 -13.57
N LEU A 53 3.76 -2.10 -13.54
CA LEU A 53 3.12 -3.39 -13.81
C LEU A 53 2.85 -3.65 -15.29
N HIS A 54 2.99 -2.65 -16.18
CA HIS A 54 2.67 -2.78 -17.60
C HIS A 54 3.37 -4.01 -18.25
N PRO A 55 2.66 -4.85 -19.03
CA PRO A 55 1.29 -4.68 -19.54
C PRO A 55 0.20 -5.25 -18.62
N LEU A 56 0.51 -5.57 -17.36
CA LEU A 56 -0.46 -6.17 -16.45
C LEU A 56 -1.50 -5.14 -15.98
N ALA A 57 -2.76 -5.57 -16.06
CA ALA A 57 -3.94 -4.92 -15.52
C ALA A 57 -4.88 -6.03 -15.00
N PRO A 58 -5.92 -5.71 -14.20
CA PRO A 58 -6.93 -6.70 -13.84
C PRO A 58 -7.49 -7.42 -15.08
N GLY A 59 -7.55 -8.75 -15.04
CA GLY A 59 -7.91 -9.62 -16.15
C GLY A 59 -6.75 -10.02 -17.08
N ALA A 60 -5.59 -9.36 -17.00
CA ALA A 60 -4.43 -9.71 -17.82
C ALA A 60 -3.84 -11.05 -17.39
N ARG A 61 -3.39 -11.82 -18.38
CA ARG A 61 -2.69 -13.10 -18.16
C ARG A 61 -1.18 -12.90 -18.23
N PHE A 62 -0.47 -13.62 -17.37
CA PHE A 62 0.97 -13.75 -17.42
C PHE A 62 1.34 -15.19 -17.11
N ALA A 63 1.82 -15.92 -18.12
CA ALA A 63 1.93 -17.38 -18.09
C ALA A 63 0.58 -18.05 -17.72
N ASN A 64 0.57 -18.90 -16.69
CA ASN A 64 -0.60 -19.67 -16.27
C ASN A 64 -1.53 -18.89 -15.31
N TRP A 65 -1.15 -17.67 -14.93
CA TRP A 65 -1.88 -16.88 -13.94
C TRP A 65 -2.62 -15.71 -14.56
N THR A 66 -3.67 -15.27 -13.88
CA THR A 66 -4.42 -14.06 -14.22
C THR A 66 -4.35 -13.08 -13.05
N VAL A 67 -4.10 -11.80 -13.34
CA VAL A 67 -4.24 -10.74 -12.34
C VAL A 67 -5.72 -10.55 -12.05
N ALA A 68 -6.14 -10.82 -10.83
CA ALA A 68 -7.52 -10.59 -10.40
C ALA A 68 -7.73 -9.13 -9.99
N GLN A 69 -6.78 -8.56 -9.24
CA GLN A 69 -6.85 -7.22 -8.69
C GLN A 69 -5.44 -6.66 -8.47
N ILE A 70 -5.31 -5.35 -8.55
CA ILE A 70 -4.11 -4.61 -8.14
C ILE A 70 -4.59 -3.59 -7.10
N ASP A 71 -4.09 -3.72 -5.89
CA ASP A 71 -4.41 -2.80 -4.80
C ASP A 71 -3.47 -1.59 -4.81
N PRO A 72 -3.93 -0.43 -4.30
CA PRO A 72 -3.05 0.72 -4.13
C PRO A 72 -1.92 0.42 -3.13
N LEU A 73 -0.94 1.32 -3.08
CA LEU A 73 0.13 1.25 -2.07
C LEU A 73 -0.46 1.45 -0.66
N VAL A 74 -0.42 0.40 0.16
CA VAL A 74 -0.94 0.40 1.53
C VAL A 74 0.09 -0.23 2.45
N GLY A 75 0.38 0.41 3.59
CA GLY A 75 1.33 -0.12 4.58
C GLY A 75 2.75 -0.35 4.02
N GLY A 76 3.11 0.35 2.93
CA GLY A 76 4.41 0.22 2.30
C GLY A 76 4.58 -0.94 1.32
N ALA A 77 3.48 -1.53 0.85
CA ALA A 77 3.50 -2.54 -0.21
C ALA A 77 2.39 -2.28 -1.24
N VAL A 78 2.60 -2.77 -2.45
CA VAL A 78 1.56 -2.89 -3.48
C VAL A 78 1.16 -4.36 -3.56
N SER A 79 -0.11 -4.66 -3.34
CA SER A 79 -0.62 -6.03 -3.39
C SER A 79 -1.24 -6.33 -4.75
N VAL A 80 -0.90 -7.48 -5.32
CA VAL A 80 -1.43 -7.97 -6.59
C VAL A 80 -2.07 -9.32 -6.33
N LYS A 81 -3.40 -9.36 -6.40
CA LYS A 81 -4.16 -10.59 -6.24
C LYS A 81 -4.09 -11.41 -7.52
N ILE A 82 -3.65 -12.64 -7.40
CA ILE A 82 -3.45 -13.57 -8.49
C ILE A 82 -4.49 -14.68 -8.41
N ARG A 83 -5.00 -15.09 -9.57
CA ARG A 83 -5.85 -16.27 -9.73
C ARG A 83 -5.12 -17.30 -10.60
N SER A 84 -4.98 -18.52 -10.10
CA SER A 84 -4.51 -19.67 -10.88
C SER A 84 -5.61 -20.19 -11.82
N ASP A 85 -5.25 -21.07 -12.74
CA ASP A 85 -6.16 -21.81 -13.60
C ASP A 85 -7.15 -22.69 -12.82
N GLU A 86 -6.72 -23.26 -11.70
CA GLU A 86 -7.55 -24.00 -10.73
C GLU A 86 -8.45 -23.10 -9.85
N GLN A 87 -8.57 -21.81 -10.19
CA GLN A 87 -9.36 -20.80 -9.46
C GLN A 87 -8.88 -20.48 -8.04
N HIS A 88 -7.77 -21.04 -7.58
CA HIS A 88 -7.16 -20.64 -6.32
C HIS A 88 -6.61 -19.22 -6.40
N THR A 89 -6.81 -18.44 -5.34
CA THR A 89 -6.30 -17.07 -5.24
C THR A 89 -5.20 -16.94 -4.20
N PHE A 90 -4.18 -16.17 -4.52
CA PHE A 90 -3.12 -15.78 -3.58
C PHE A 90 -2.65 -14.37 -3.91
N ASP A 91 -2.08 -13.68 -2.93
CA ASP A 91 -1.60 -12.32 -3.12
C ASP A 91 -0.08 -12.31 -3.26
N LEU A 92 0.41 -11.49 -4.18
CA LEU A 92 1.82 -11.14 -4.31
C LEU A 92 2.01 -9.71 -3.83
N GLU A 93 2.99 -9.47 -2.99
CA GLU A 93 3.29 -8.15 -2.46
C GLU A 93 4.62 -7.64 -3.01
N ILE A 94 4.57 -6.44 -3.58
CA ILE A 94 5.73 -5.74 -4.11
C ILE A 94 6.19 -4.75 -3.05
N MET A 95 7.45 -4.87 -2.66
CA MET A 95 8.09 -4.11 -1.59
C MET A 95 9.40 -3.51 -2.07
N ALA A 96 9.95 -2.55 -1.32
CA ALA A 96 11.30 -2.07 -1.58
C ALA A 96 12.31 -3.19 -1.28
N ARG A 97 13.35 -3.29 -2.10
CA ARG A 97 14.41 -4.27 -1.89
C ARG A 97 15.28 -3.90 -0.69
N ASP A 98 15.55 -4.88 0.17
CA ASP A 98 16.54 -4.77 1.23
C ASP A 98 17.84 -5.46 0.79
N THR A 99 18.94 -4.70 0.70
CA THR A 99 20.26 -5.21 0.28
C THR A 99 21.10 -5.71 1.45
N SER A 100 20.58 -5.63 2.68
CA SER A 100 21.24 -6.16 3.87
C SER A 100 21.43 -7.67 3.79
N ALA A 101 22.56 -8.17 4.29
CA ALA A 101 22.82 -9.60 4.38
C ALA A 101 21.83 -10.34 5.32
N LEU A 102 21.15 -9.61 6.21
CA LEU A 102 20.16 -10.13 7.15
C LEU A 102 18.73 -10.05 6.61
N ALA A 103 18.54 -9.54 5.39
CA ALA A 103 17.22 -9.44 4.77
C ALA A 103 16.58 -10.83 4.61
N GLN A 104 15.27 -10.91 4.82
CA GLN A 104 14.52 -12.10 4.47
C GLN A 104 14.55 -12.29 2.95
N LYS A 105 14.85 -13.50 2.50
CA LYS A 105 14.93 -13.83 1.08
C LYS A 105 13.52 -14.03 0.50
N PRO A 106 13.02 -13.14 -0.37
CA PRO A 106 11.79 -13.35 -1.09
C PRO A 106 11.98 -14.43 -2.18
N PRO A 107 10.89 -15.01 -2.70
CA PRO A 107 10.94 -15.86 -3.89
C PRO A 107 11.53 -15.18 -5.13
N ALA A 108 11.42 -13.86 -5.24
CA ALA A 108 11.98 -13.11 -6.35
C ALA A 108 12.37 -11.67 -5.97
N GLU A 109 13.42 -11.15 -6.61
CA GLU A 109 13.91 -9.78 -6.48
C GLU A 109 14.22 -9.18 -7.85
N THR A 110 14.21 -7.86 -7.92
CA THR A 110 14.73 -7.06 -9.03
C THR A 110 15.86 -6.14 -8.55
N ALA A 111 16.29 -5.15 -9.33
CA ALA A 111 17.26 -4.19 -8.82
C ALA A 111 16.67 -3.34 -7.69
N LYS A 112 15.40 -2.92 -7.80
CA LYS A 112 14.73 -2.00 -6.86
C LYS A 112 13.71 -2.67 -5.94
N PHE A 113 13.14 -3.81 -6.33
CA PHE A 113 11.98 -4.39 -5.66
C PHE A 113 12.21 -5.81 -5.16
N ALA A 114 11.45 -6.20 -4.14
CA ALA A 114 11.32 -7.55 -3.63
C ALA A 114 9.85 -7.99 -3.77
N VAL A 115 9.63 -9.24 -4.20
CA VAL A 115 8.28 -9.80 -4.40
C VAL A 115 8.04 -10.93 -3.41
N PHE A 116 7.14 -10.71 -2.46
CA PHE A 116 6.74 -11.68 -1.45
C PHE A 116 5.43 -12.37 -1.84
N VAL A 117 5.26 -13.61 -1.38
CA VAL A 117 4.01 -14.35 -1.50
C VAL A 117 3.29 -14.26 -0.16
N VAL A 118 2.03 -13.82 -0.17
CA VAL A 118 1.16 -13.84 1.00
C VAL A 118 0.33 -15.11 0.95
N ASN A 119 0.78 -16.13 1.68
CA ASN A 119 0.10 -17.41 1.80
C ASN A 119 -0.60 -17.60 3.17
N GLY A 120 -0.66 -16.54 4.00
CA GLY A 120 -1.20 -16.61 5.36
C GLY A 120 -0.36 -17.45 6.33
N GLY A 121 0.87 -17.80 5.95
CA GLY A 121 1.82 -18.50 6.82
C GLY A 121 2.53 -17.55 7.80
N ASP A 122 3.07 -18.13 8.86
CA ASP A 122 3.90 -17.49 9.89
C ASP A 122 5.40 -17.44 9.50
N GLY A 123 5.70 -17.64 8.22
CA GLY A 123 7.07 -17.78 7.69
C GLY A 123 7.64 -19.20 7.78
N TRP A 124 6.95 -20.16 8.41
CA TRP A 124 7.36 -21.57 8.44
C TRP A 124 6.69 -22.42 7.37
N ALA A 125 5.54 -21.98 6.85
CA ALA A 125 4.85 -22.67 5.76
C ALA A 125 5.63 -22.49 4.45
N PRO A 126 6.09 -23.58 3.81
CA PRO A 126 6.80 -23.47 2.54
C PRO A 126 5.86 -22.89 1.47
N THR A 127 6.38 -21.93 0.72
CA THR A 127 5.72 -21.40 -0.48
C THR A 127 5.49 -22.54 -1.46
N ARG A 128 4.25 -22.68 -1.98
CA ARG A 128 3.97 -23.64 -3.04
C ARG A 128 4.77 -23.25 -4.28
N GLU A 129 5.32 -24.24 -4.99
CA GLU A 129 6.20 -24.01 -6.15
C GLU A 129 5.56 -23.05 -7.17
N GLU A 130 4.28 -23.23 -7.48
CA GLU A 130 3.53 -22.38 -8.40
C GLU A 130 3.47 -20.91 -7.97
N GLN A 131 3.30 -20.64 -6.67
CA GLN A 131 3.28 -19.26 -6.15
C GLN A 131 4.66 -18.61 -6.27
N GLY A 132 5.72 -19.39 -6.03
CA GLY A 132 7.10 -18.94 -6.26
C GLY A 132 7.36 -18.61 -7.73
N LEU A 133 6.92 -19.48 -8.65
CA LEU A 133 7.03 -19.24 -10.09
C LEU A 133 6.23 -18.01 -10.56
N ALA A 134 5.04 -17.78 -10.00
CA ALA A 134 4.27 -16.57 -10.24
C ALA A 134 5.03 -15.32 -9.79
N ALA A 135 5.60 -15.33 -8.59
CA ALA A 135 6.41 -14.22 -8.06
C ALA A 135 7.64 -13.95 -8.95
N MET A 136 8.36 -14.98 -9.39
CA MET A 136 9.50 -14.85 -10.30
C MET A 136 9.10 -14.31 -11.68
N THR A 137 7.93 -14.72 -12.18
CA THR A 137 7.40 -14.24 -13.47
C THR A 137 7.00 -12.77 -13.38
N LEU A 138 6.36 -12.37 -12.28
CA LEU A 138 6.04 -10.97 -11.99
C LEU A 138 7.33 -10.14 -11.90
N ALA A 139 8.35 -10.60 -11.16
CA ALA A 139 9.62 -9.88 -11.03
C ALA A 139 10.30 -9.61 -12.37
N LYS A 140 10.20 -10.53 -13.36
CA LYS A 140 10.71 -10.29 -14.71
C LYS A 140 9.98 -9.15 -15.44
N ILE A 141 8.71 -8.94 -15.17
CA ILE A 141 7.94 -7.81 -15.70
C ILE A 141 8.36 -6.52 -15.00
N LEU A 142 8.43 -6.53 -13.66
CA LEU A 142 8.91 -5.39 -12.87
C LEU A 142 10.30 -4.95 -13.32
N ALA A 143 11.24 -5.87 -13.50
CA ALA A 143 12.62 -5.58 -13.90
C ALA A 143 12.72 -4.88 -15.28
N LYS A 144 11.75 -5.07 -16.17
CA LYS A 144 11.70 -4.37 -17.46
C LYS A 144 11.30 -2.91 -17.32
N ASN A 145 10.45 -2.61 -16.33
CA ASN A 145 9.81 -1.31 -16.16
C ASN A 145 10.43 -0.49 -15.03
N GLU A 146 11.21 -1.10 -14.14
CA GLU A 146 11.68 -0.47 -12.90
C GLU A 146 12.63 0.71 -13.11
N ARG A 147 13.24 0.85 -14.29
CA ARG A 147 14.19 1.93 -14.56
C ARG A 147 13.51 3.29 -14.57
N ASP A 148 12.31 3.36 -15.14
CA ASP A 148 11.58 4.60 -15.42
C ASP A 148 10.48 4.90 -14.39
N VAL A 149 10.40 4.06 -13.36
CA VAL A 149 9.40 4.19 -12.30
C VAL A 149 10.08 4.34 -10.94
N ASP A 150 9.58 5.32 -10.20
CA ASP A 150 9.81 5.47 -8.77
C ASP A 150 8.46 5.36 -8.04
N LEU A 151 8.47 4.64 -6.92
CA LEU A 151 7.30 4.41 -6.08
C LEU A 151 7.64 4.82 -4.64
N PRO A 152 7.60 6.13 -4.35
CA PRO A 152 7.87 6.60 -3.01
C PRO A 152 6.83 6.02 -2.03
N GLY A 153 7.30 5.57 -0.87
CA GLY A 153 6.44 4.99 0.17
C GLY A 153 6.44 3.47 0.22
N LEU A 154 7.06 2.77 -0.74
CA LEU A 154 7.39 1.37 -0.55
C LEU A 154 8.38 1.21 0.61
N LEU A 155 8.13 0.21 1.45
CA LEU A 155 8.97 -0.14 2.58
C LEU A 155 9.67 -1.46 2.30
N THR A 156 10.84 -1.68 2.90
CA THR A 156 11.42 -3.02 2.95
C THR A 156 10.60 -3.94 3.85
N HIS A 157 10.76 -5.25 3.73
CA HIS A 157 10.08 -6.21 4.62
C HIS A 157 10.35 -5.92 6.10
N ALA A 158 11.60 -5.62 6.45
CA ALA A 158 12.00 -5.28 7.82
C ALA A 158 11.43 -3.93 8.30
N GLU A 159 11.28 -2.95 7.41
CA GLU A 159 10.62 -1.68 7.73
C GLU A 159 9.12 -1.84 7.95
N ARG A 160 8.47 -2.63 7.09
CA ARG A 160 7.05 -2.91 7.21
C ARG A 160 6.72 -3.68 8.49
N LEU A 161 7.52 -4.69 8.86
CA LEU A 161 7.40 -5.37 10.16
C LEU A 161 7.44 -4.39 11.34
N ARG A 162 8.31 -3.37 11.28
CA ARG A 162 8.45 -2.37 12.35
C ARG A 162 7.31 -1.37 12.41
N ARG A 163 6.75 -0.98 11.26
CA ARG A 163 5.76 0.12 11.15
C ARG A 163 4.32 -0.36 11.05
N HIS A 164 4.11 -1.58 10.54
CA HIS A 164 2.83 -2.16 10.15
C HIS A 164 2.83 -3.68 10.39
N ALA A 165 3.21 -4.12 11.59
CA ALA A 165 3.26 -5.54 11.94
C ALA A 165 1.92 -6.27 11.72
N ASP A 166 0.81 -5.55 11.89
CA ASP A 166 -0.56 -5.98 11.63
C ASP A 166 -0.84 -6.27 10.15
N ALA A 167 -0.19 -5.55 9.24
CA ALA A 167 -0.39 -5.69 7.80
C ALA A 167 0.22 -6.96 7.20
N LEU A 168 0.97 -7.76 7.98
CA LEU A 168 1.60 -9.00 7.54
C LEU A 168 0.80 -10.25 7.94
N LEU A 169 -0.20 -10.11 8.83
CA LEU A 169 -0.92 -11.22 9.44
C LEU A 169 -2.29 -11.51 8.82
N ILE A 170 -2.73 -10.69 7.86
CA ILE A 170 -4.09 -10.77 7.32
C ILE A 170 -4.01 -10.95 5.80
N PRO A 171 -4.26 -12.18 5.30
CA PRO A 171 -4.58 -12.36 3.89
C PRO A 171 -5.74 -11.43 3.51
N ALA A 172 -5.71 -10.79 2.33
CA ALA A 172 -6.79 -9.90 1.94
C ALA A 172 -8.15 -10.63 2.05
N PRO A 173 -9.19 -9.98 2.59
CA PRO A 173 -10.50 -10.62 2.75
C PRO A 173 -10.96 -11.20 1.41
N GLY A 174 -11.19 -12.51 1.38
CA GLY A 174 -11.57 -13.25 0.17
C GLY A 174 -10.64 -14.41 -0.24
N SER A 175 -9.63 -14.74 0.55
CA SER A 175 -8.72 -15.90 0.33
C SER A 175 -9.15 -17.19 1.05
N ALA A 176 -10.39 -17.26 1.55
CA ALA A 176 -11.01 -18.48 2.04
C ALA A 176 -12.08 -18.94 1.03
N GLY A 177 -11.77 -19.99 0.27
CA GLY A 177 -12.66 -20.62 -0.71
C GLY A 177 -11.88 -21.47 -1.69
#